data_AF-A0AAN6VNJ2-F1
#
_entry.id   AF-A0AAN6VNJ2-F1
#
_cell.length_a   1.000
_cell.length_b   1.000
_cell.length_c   1.000
_cell.angle_alpha   90.00
_cell.angle_beta   90.00
_cell.angle_gamma   90.00
#
_symmetry.space_group_name_H-M   'P 1'
#
loop_
_entity.id
_entity.type
_entity.pdbx_description
1 polymer ?
#
loop_
_entity_poly.entity_id
_entity_poly.type
_entity_poly.pdbx_seq_one_letter_code
_entity_poly.pdbx_strand_id
1 'polypeptide(L)'
;MEVLADSLARALNAVQIPCVLWGHCLWSAHGVPTTVPSVDLVVPDSRIAGAREAITTSTNLTQPLVVCPDGAKCPWTNPRRQHPPPAFHLHIRGATRESTAVCFFLQSETLWFLPPFGPGFASPRARPLPRYLALACDRTVLPPFEIGMGKGVFDSDQTVVLVPRSHILLEALMRIMARDEGKRVGAYAVQHWAYMSLYVEPNGMLDVDLLPEPLGALHKKCTAGNMSSGAMIVAINRTLGIPVAPSDYR
;
A
#
# COMPACT_ATOMS: atom_id res chain seq x y z
N MET A 1 -3.98 -13.57 7.15
CA MET A 1 -3.82 -12.10 7.12
C MET A 1 -5.10 -11.40 6.67
N GLU A 2 -5.81 -11.89 5.65
CA GLU A 2 -7.09 -11.32 5.20
C GLU A 2 -8.13 -11.16 6.31
N VAL A 3 -8.37 -12.21 7.10
CA VAL A 3 -9.31 -12.18 8.24
C VAL A 3 -8.93 -11.10 9.26
N LEU A 4 -7.63 -10.90 9.51
CA LEU A 4 -7.16 -9.84 10.38
C LEU A 4 -7.38 -8.45 9.75
N ALA A 5 -7.02 -8.27 8.48
CA ALA A 5 -7.27 -7.04 7.73
C ALA A 5 -8.76 -6.66 7.71
N ASP A 6 -9.65 -7.63 7.52
CA ASP A 6 -11.09 -7.43 7.54
C ASP A 6 -11.59 -7.03 8.93
N SER A 7 -11.15 -7.72 9.99
CA SER A 7 -11.55 -7.35 11.36
C SER A 7 -11.06 -5.95 11.77
N LEU A 8 -9.85 -5.56 11.35
CA LEU A 8 -9.32 -4.21 11.54
C LEU A 8 -10.15 -3.17 10.79
N ALA A 9 -10.44 -3.41 9.51
CA ALA A 9 -11.25 -2.51 8.70
C ALA A 9 -12.66 -2.35 9.28
N ARG A 10 -13.29 -3.43 9.75
CA ARG A 10 -14.60 -3.36 10.45
C ARG A 10 -14.54 -2.54 11.73
N ALA A 11 -13.50 -2.73 12.54
CA ALA A 11 -13.33 -1.99 13.79
C ALA A 11 -13.19 -0.47 13.54
N LEU A 12 -12.44 -0.09 12.51
CA LEU A 12 -12.28 1.33 12.12
C LEU A 12 -13.57 1.89 11.51
N ASN A 13 -14.24 1.12 10.65
CA ASN A 13 -15.50 1.51 10.03
C ASN A 13 -16.61 1.74 11.07
N ALA A 14 -16.64 0.95 12.16
CA ALA A 14 -17.59 1.12 13.25
C ALA A 14 -17.51 2.50 13.93
N VAL A 15 -16.32 3.12 13.93
CA VAL A 15 -16.09 4.48 14.43
C VAL A 15 -15.94 5.51 13.30
N GLN A 16 -16.40 5.19 12.10
CA GLN A 16 -16.38 6.06 10.91
C GLN A 16 -14.98 6.52 10.48
N ILE A 17 -13.97 5.68 10.72
CA ILE A 17 -12.60 5.91 10.26
C ILE A 17 -12.37 5.06 9.01
N PRO A 18 -12.21 5.68 7.83
CA PRO A 18 -11.90 4.93 6.63
C PRO A 18 -10.45 4.47 6.64
N CYS A 19 -10.20 3.30 6.06
CA CYS A 19 -8.86 2.76 5.86
C CYS A 19 -8.73 2.08 4.50
N VAL A 20 -7.51 2.09 3.97
CA VAL A 20 -7.16 1.41 2.72
C VAL A 20 -5.97 0.48 2.99
N LEU A 21 -6.01 -0.74 2.47
CA LEU A 21 -4.94 -1.72 2.60
C LEU A 21 -3.68 -1.24 1.88
N TRP A 22 -2.53 -1.52 2.46
CA TRP A 22 -1.22 -1.18 1.93
C TRP A 22 -0.20 -2.29 2.15
N GLY A 23 1.03 -2.06 1.69
CA GLY A 23 2.20 -2.89 1.96
C GLY A 23 2.04 -4.35 1.52
N HIS A 24 2.62 -5.28 2.27
CA HIS A 24 2.74 -6.68 1.83
C HIS A 24 1.42 -7.39 1.61
N CYS A 25 0.42 -7.12 2.46
CA CYS A 25 -0.90 -7.71 2.28
C CYS A 25 -1.56 -7.21 0.99
N LEU A 26 -1.34 -5.95 0.62
CA LEU A 26 -1.79 -5.40 -0.66
C LEU A 26 -1.03 -6.03 -1.84
N TRP A 27 0.28 -6.18 -1.75
CA TRP A 27 1.08 -6.82 -2.80
C TRP A 27 0.61 -8.25 -3.07
N SER A 28 0.38 -9.02 -2.01
CA SER A 28 -0.17 -10.37 -2.11
C SER A 28 -1.56 -10.37 -2.76
N ALA A 29 -2.41 -9.38 -2.45
CA ALA A 29 -3.74 -9.23 -3.04
C ALA A 29 -3.70 -8.93 -4.55
N HIS A 30 -2.68 -8.18 -5.02
CA HIS A 30 -2.42 -7.94 -6.45
C HIS A 30 -1.71 -9.11 -7.15
N GLY A 31 -1.54 -10.25 -6.49
CA GLY A 31 -0.93 -11.45 -7.07
C GLY A 31 0.60 -11.45 -7.04
N VAL A 32 1.25 -10.52 -6.33
CA VAL A 32 2.71 -10.53 -6.18
C VAL A 32 3.11 -11.59 -5.13
N PRO A 33 4.01 -12.54 -5.46
CA PRO A 33 4.45 -13.56 -4.52
C PRO A 33 5.36 -12.94 -3.46
N THR A 34 4.79 -12.63 -2.30
CA THR A 34 5.50 -12.01 -1.19
C THR A 34 5.14 -12.66 0.13
N THR A 35 6.08 -12.64 1.09
CA THR A 35 5.76 -12.94 2.47
C THR A 35 4.95 -11.77 3.05
N VAL A 36 3.98 -12.07 3.92
CA VAL A 36 3.11 -11.05 4.52
C VAL A 36 3.43 -10.93 6.01
N PRO A 37 4.50 -10.22 6.40
CA PRO A 37 4.88 -10.01 7.80
C PRO A 37 4.03 -8.94 8.49
N SER A 38 3.14 -8.25 7.78
CA SER A 38 2.28 -7.25 8.39
C SER A 38 0.96 -7.05 7.66
N VAL A 39 -0.04 -6.55 8.40
CA VAL A 39 -1.20 -5.88 7.82
C VAL A 39 -0.97 -4.39 7.92
N ASP A 40 -0.83 -3.73 6.78
CA ASP A 40 -0.55 -2.31 6.69
C ASP A 40 -1.81 -1.57 6.23
N LEU A 41 -2.21 -0.51 6.93
CA LEU A 41 -3.39 0.29 6.62
C LEU A 41 -3.03 1.77 6.51
N VAL A 42 -3.54 2.43 5.48
CA VAL A 42 -3.48 3.89 5.31
C VAL A 42 -4.78 4.48 5.84
N VAL A 43 -4.67 5.52 6.67
CA VAL A 43 -5.81 6.26 7.22
C VAL A 43 -5.61 7.77 7.03
N PRO A 44 -6.70 8.57 7.05
CA PRO A 44 -6.57 10.03 7.07
C PRO A 44 -5.74 10.50 8.26
N ASP A 45 -4.87 11.46 8.01
CA ASP A 45 -4.00 12.06 9.03
C ASP A 45 -4.77 12.54 10.27
N SER A 46 -5.88 13.23 10.05
CA SER A 46 -6.75 13.75 11.10
C SER A 46 -7.43 12.66 11.95
N ARG A 47 -7.38 11.40 11.51
CA ARG A 47 -8.00 10.25 12.19
C ARG A 47 -6.99 9.27 12.79
N ILE A 48 -5.69 9.52 12.66
CA ILE A 48 -4.66 8.58 13.14
C ILE A 48 -4.76 8.28 14.64
N ALA A 49 -5.05 9.30 15.47
CA ALA A 49 -5.22 9.14 16.91
C ALA A 49 -6.47 8.29 17.25
N GLY A 50 -7.60 8.58 16.59
CA GLY A 50 -8.83 7.81 16.76
C GLY A 50 -8.69 6.38 16.24
N ALA A 51 -7.92 6.16 15.17
CA ALA A 51 -7.63 4.83 14.65
C ALA A 51 -6.84 4.01 15.68
N ARG A 52 -5.83 4.62 16.32
CA ARG A 52 -5.07 3.98 17.40
C ARG A 52 -6.01 3.59 18.55
N GLU A 53 -6.81 4.52 19.04
CA GLU A 53 -7.74 4.29 20.14
C GLU A 53 -8.72 3.15 19.82
N ALA A 54 -9.39 3.22 18.67
CA ALA A 54 -10.37 2.23 18.24
C ALA A 54 -9.78 0.82 18.16
N ILE A 55 -8.57 0.68 17.63
CA ILE A 55 -7.91 -0.63 17.51
C ILE A 55 -7.41 -1.14 18.87
N THR A 56 -6.86 -0.26 19.72
CA THR A 56 -6.38 -0.66 21.05
C THR A 56 -7.49 -1.05 22.01
N THR A 57 -8.69 -0.51 21.84
CA THR A 57 -9.85 -0.76 22.71
C THR A 57 -10.81 -1.81 22.15
N SER A 58 -10.66 -2.18 20.87
CA SER A 58 -11.53 -3.17 20.23
C SER A 58 -11.36 -4.56 20.85
N THR A 59 -12.48 -5.13 21.31
CA THR A 59 -12.59 -6.51 21.79
C THR A 59 -13.00 -7.49 20.70
N ASN A 60 -13.34 -7.00 19.50
CA ASN A 60 -13.94 -7.79 18.42
C ASN A 60 -12.95 -8.16 17.31
N LEU A 61 -11.64 -7.90 17.53
CA LEU A 61 -10.60 -8.30 16.59
C LEU A 61 -10.41 -9.81 16.62
N THR A 62 -10.17 -10.41 15.46
CA THR A 62 -9.94 -11.86 15.33
C THR A 62 -8.66 -12.32 16.01
N GLN A 63 -7.75 -11.38 16.28
CA GLN A 63 -6.54 -11.61 17.05
C GLN A 63 -6.34 -10.45 18.04
N PRO A 64 -6.00 -10.75 19.30
CA PRO A 64 -5.70 -9.72 20.28
C PRO A 64 -4.43 -8.98 19.91
N LEU A 65 -4.50 -7.65 19.89
CA LEU A 65 -3.36 -6.77 19.63
C LEU A 65 -2.84 -6.16 20.92
N VAL A 66 -1.55 -5.87 20.95
CA VAL A 66 -0.89 -5.17 22.05
C VAL A 66 -0.10 -3.98 21.51
N VAL A 67 -0.13 -2.89 22.27
CA VAL A 67 0.73 -1.73 22.01
C VAL A 67 2.18 -2.18 22.08
N CYS A 68 3.00 -1.69 21.15
CA CYS A 68 4.41 -2.03 21.12
C CYS A 68 5.11 -1.63 22.43
N PRO A 69 5.71 -2.59 23.17
CA PRO A 69 6.38 -2.28 24.43
C PRO A 69 7.71 -1.55 24.22
N ASP A 70 8.30 -1.65 23.02
CA ASP A 70 9.65 -1.16 22.75
C ASP A 70 9.69 0.24 22.15
N GLY A 71 8.52 0.78 21.74
CA GLY A 71 8.42 2.09 21.10
C GLY A 71 9.44 2.24 19.97
N ALA A 72 10.32 3.24 20.08
CA ALA A 72 11.35 3.54 19.09
C ALA A 72 12.44 2.45 18.92
N LYS A 73 12.60 1.55 19.90
CA LYS A 73 13.56 0.44 19.82
C LYS A 73 13.01 -0.76 19.05
N CYS A 74 11.72 -0.75 18.72
CA CYS A 74 11.11 -1.81 17.94
C CYS A 74 11.76 -1.91 16.56
N PRO A 75 12.05 -3.11 16.04
CA PRO A 75 12.49 -3.28 14.66
C PRO A 75 11.56 -2.55 13.68
N TRP A 76 10.24 -2.54 13.93
CA TRP A 76 9.27 -1.95 13.02
C TRP A 76 9.39 -0.43 12.83
N THR A 77 9.96 0.28 13.80
CA THR A 77 10.19 1.74 13.75
C THR A 77 11.60 2.09 13.30
N ASN A 78 12.46 1.10 13.01
CA ASN A 78 13.83 1.35 12.66
C ASN A 78 13.92 2.10 11.31
N PRO A 79 14.48 3.33 11.27
CA PRO A 79 14.58 4.12 10.04
C PRO A 79 15.52 3.50 9.01
N ARG A 80 16.32 2.50 9.41
CA ARG A 80 17.14 1.71 8.51
C ARG A 80 16.34 0.64 7.76
N ARG A 81 15.06 0.42 8.03
CA ARG A 81 14.26 -0.52 7.22
C ARG A 81 14.11 -0.01 5.78
N GLN A 82 13.86 -0.94 4.86
CA GLN A 82 13.51 -0.60 3.47
C GLN A 82 12.12 0.02 3.40
N HIS A 83 11.21 -0.42 4.27
CA HIS A 83 9.88 0.16 4.39
C HIS A 83 9.91 1.45 5.19
N PRO A 84 9.07 2.43 4.83
CA PRO A 84 8.89 3.62 5.66
C PRO A 84 8.43 3.20 7.07
N PRO A 85 8.87 3.89 8.13
CA PRO A 85 8.37 3.64 9.46
C PRO A 85 6.87 3.99 9.51
N PRO A 86 6.02 3.17 10.15
CA PRO A 86 4.62 3.50 10.30
C PRO A 86 4.43 4.62 11.32
N ALA A 87 3.35 5.40 11.17
CA ALA A 87 2.95 6.40 12.15
C ALA A 87 2.67 5.78 13.52
N PHE A 88 2.10 4.57 13.52
CA PHE A 88 2.11 3.68 14.67
C PHE A 88 1.94 2.21 14.27
N HIS A 89 2.27 1.32 15.20
CA HIS A 89 2.08 -0.11 14.99
C HIS A 89 1.66 -0.81 16.29
N LEU A 90 1.04 -1.98 16.12
CA LEU A 90 0.73 -2.92 17.19
C LEU A 90 1.30 -4.30 16.85
N HIS A 91 1.48 -5.13 17.86
CA HIS A 91 1.86 -6.52 17.68
C HIS A 91 0.69 -7.43 17.98
N ILE A 92 0.63 -8.57 17.31
CA ILE A 92 -0.26 -9.65 17.69
C ILE A 92 0.25 -10.24 19.01
N ARG A 93 -0.64 -10.38 19.99
CA ARG A 93 -0.29 -10.94 21.30
C ARG A 93 0.23 -12.37 21.14
N GLY A 94 1.39 -12.65 21.73
CA GLY A 94 2.04 -13.96 21.67
C GLY A 94 2.90 -14.19 20.42
N ALA A 95 2.86 -13.30 19.43
CA ALA A 95 3.78 -13.33 18.30
C ALA A 95 5.16 -12.78 18.70
N THR A 96 6.23 -13.25 18.04
CA THR A 96 7.56 -12.65 18.26
C THR A 96 7.57 -11.21 17.74
N ARG A 97 8.40 -10.34 18.34
CA ARG A 97 8.48 -8.92 17.99
C ARG A 97 8.88 -8.67 16.53
N GLU A 98 9.52 -9.66 15.91
CA GLU A 98 10.02 -9.64 14.53
C GLU A 98 9.04 -10.26 13.53
N SER A 99 8.00 -10.97 13.99
CA SER A 99 7.14 -11.77 13.11
C SER A 99 6.05 -10.94 12.44
N THR A 100 4.98 -10.62 13.17
CA THR A 100 3.76 -10.03 12.60
C THR A 100 3.31 -8.79 13.35
N ALA A 101 3.20 -7.68 12.61
CA ALA A 101 2.70 -6.41 13.12
C ALA A 101 1.47 -5.92 12.33
N VAL A 102 0.69 -5.05 12.97
CA VAL A 102 -0.30 -4.21 12.30
C VAL A 102 0.27 -2.80 12.26
N CYS A 103 0.40 -2.22 11.07
CA CYS A 103 1.04 -0.94 10.86
C CYS A 103 0.06 0.06 10.25
N PHE A 104 0.11 1.30 10.73
CA PHE A 104 -0.74 2.39 10.26
C PHE A 104 0.11 3.50 9.65
N PHE A 105 -0.28 3.94 8.46
CA PHE A 105 0.40 4.94 7.68
C PHE A 105 -0.50 6.15 7.43
N LEU A 106 0.09 7.33 7.35
CA LEU A 106 -0.62 8.56 7.04
C LEU A 106 -0.94 8.61 5.54
N GLN A 107 -2.15 9.06 5.21
CA GLN A 107 -2.54 9.28 3.82
C GLN A 107 -1.63 10.32 3.16
N SER A 108 -1.33 11.43 3.85
CA SER A 108 -0.46 12.50 3.33
C SER A 108 0.98 12.05 3.03
N GLU A 109 1.40 10.90 3.55
CA GLU A 109 2.73 10.33 3.31
C GLU A 109 2.71 9.15 2.34
N THR A 110 1.54 8.54 2.10
CA THR A 110 1.44 7.29 1.33
C THR A 110 0.69 7.45 0.02
N LEU A 111 -0.44 8.17 0.04
CA LEU A 111 -1.37 8.32 -1.07
C LEU A 111 -1.81 9.79 -1.22
N TRP A 112 -0.85 10.71 -1.09
CA TRP A 112 -1.07 12.17 -1.02
C TRP A 112 -1.62 12.82 -2.29
N PHE A 113 -1.52 12.11 -3.43
CA PHE A 113 -2.06 12.54 -4.71
C PHE A 113 -3.55 12.17 -4.87
N LEU A 114 -4.11 11.37 -3.96
CA LEU A 114 -5.54 11.05 -3.93
C LEU A 114 -6.31 12.07 -3.07
N PRO A 115 -7.61 12.29 -3.34
CA PRO A 115 -8.47 13.06 -2.45
C PRO A 115 -8.47 12.49 -1.01
N PRO A 116 -8.58 13.34 0.03
CA PRO A 116 -8.68 12.88 1.42
C PRO A 116 -9.78 11.83 1.61
N PHE A 117 -9.50 10.77 2.38
CA PHE A 117 -10.53 9.76 2.63
C PHE A 117 -11.59 10.31 3.59
N GLY A 118 -12.75 10.68 3.03
CA GLY A 118 -13.91 11.11 3.79
C GLY A 118 -14.67 9.96 4.46
N PRO A 119 -15.63 10.27 5.36
CA PRO A 119 -16.42 9.28 6.09
C PRO A 119 -17.18 8.28 5.21
N GLY A 120 -17.52 8.66 3.97
CA GLY A 120 -18.19 7.76 3.02
C GLY A 120 -17.40 6.48 2.70
N PHE A 121 -16.08 6.48 2.89
CA PHE A 121 -15.23 5.29 2.72
C PHE A 121 -15.30 4.33 3.91
N ALA A 122 -15.81 4.76 5.07
CA ALA A 122 -16.01 3.91 6.23
C ALA A 122 -17.25 2.99 6.12
N SER A 123 -17.93 3.01 4.98
CA SER A 123 -19.05 2.12 4.65
C SER A 123 -18.96 1.72 3.16
N PRO A 124 -17.91 0.98 2.78
CA PRO A 124 -17.52 0.80 1.38
C PRO A 124 -18.53 0.01 0.54
N ARG A 125 -19.51 -0.63 1.17
CA ARG A 125 -20.61 -1.36 0.51
C ARG A 125 -21.90 -0.54 0.36
N ALA A 126 -21.98 0.60 1.03
CA ALA A 126 -23.20 1.41 1.03
C ALA A 126 -23.30 2.36 -0.17
N ARG A 127 -22.18 2.60 -0.88
CA ARG A 127 -22.11 3.57 -1.99
C ARG A 127 -21.13 3.08 -3.07
N PRO A 128 -21.28 3.54 -4.32
CA PRO A 128 -20.28 3.31 -5.36
C PRO A 128 -18.91 3.82 -4.92
N LEU A 129 -17.89 2.99 -5.07
CA LEU A 129 -16.52 3.37 -4.81
C LEU A 129 -15.97 4.22 -5.97
N PRO A 130 -15.08 5.19 -5.68
CA PRO A 130 -14.40 5.93 -6.72
C PRO A 130 -13.48 4.99 -7.52
N ARG A 131 -13.21 5.36 -8.76
CA ARG A 131 -12.45 4.52 -9.70
C ARG A 131 -11.04 4.16 -9.25
N TYR A 132 -10.46 4.89 -8.29
CA TYR A 132 -9.12 4.62 -7.75
C TYR A 132 -9.10 3.56 -6.64
N LEU A 133 -10.25 3.11 -6.13
CA LEU A 133 -10.37 2.04 -5.13
C LEU A 133 -11.21 0.87 -5.64
N ALA A 134 -11.09 -0.26 -4.96
CA ALA A 134 -11.96 -1.42 -5.08
C ALA A 134 -12.09 -2.12 -3.72
N LEU A 135 -13.08 -3.03 -3.60
CA LEU A 135 -13.11 -3.98 -2.48
C LEU A 135 -12.04 -5.05 -2.71
N ALA A 136 -11.42 -5.54 -1.64
CA ALA A 136 -10.42 -6.60 -1.71
C ALA A 136 -10.98 -7.95 -2.24
N CYS A 137 -12.30 -8.11 -2.31
CA CYS A 137 -12.97 -9.27 -2.91
C CYS A 137 -13.44 -9.04 -4.36
N ASP A 138 -13.09 -7.91 -4.99
CA ASP A 138 -13.50 -7.61 -6.36
C ASP A 138 -12.66 -8.40 -7.38
N ARG A 139 -13.24 -9.48 -7.90
CA ARG A 139 -12.63 -10.40 -8.87
C ARG A 139 -12.41 -9.79 -10.26
N THR A 140 -12.96 -8.60 -10.52
CA THR A 140 -12.72 -7.87 -11.78
C THR A 140 -11.51 -6.94 -11.70
N VAL A 141 -11.00 -6.69 -10.48
CA VAL A 141 -9.88 -5.78 -10.22
C VAL A 141 -8.64 -6.52 -9.70
N LEU A 142 -8.83 -7.62 -8.97
CA LEU A 142 -7.75 -8.41 -8.40
C LEU A 142 -7.68 -9.80 -9.04
N PRO A 143 -6.49 -10.37 -9.22
CA PRO A 143 -6.33 -11.69 -9.82
C PRO A 143 -6.86 -12.80 -8.89
N PRO A 144 -7.29 -13.94 -9.44
CA PRO A 144 -7.54 -15.13 -8.63
C PRO A 144 -6.24 -15.67 -8.03
N PHE A 145 -6.35 -16.58 -7.06
CA PHE A 145 -5.20 -17.34 -6.58
C PHE A 145 -4.63 -18.23 -7.70
N GLU A 146 -3.32 -18.18 -7.87
CA GLU A 146 -2.57 -19.04 -8.79
C GLU A 146 -1.27 -19.53 -8.11
N ILE A 147 -0.90 -20.78 -8.37
CA ILE A 147 0.33 -21.37 -7.80
C ILE A 147 1.54 -20.59 -8.31
N GLY A 148 2.43 -20.17 -7.39
CA GLY A 148 3.60 -19.35 -7.72
C GLY A 148 3.32 -17.85 -7.70
N MET A 149 2.06 -17.44 -7.53
CA MET A 149 1.64 -16.05 -7.40
C MET A 149 1.28 -15.71 -5.95
N GLY A 150 1.04 -14.43 -5.70
CA GLY A 150 0.42 -13.95 -4.46
C GLY A 150 -0.98 -14.53 -4.25
N LYS A 151 -1.58 -14.24 -3.09
CA LYS A 151 -2.91 -14.78 -2.74
C LYS A 151 -4.02 -14.35 -3.69
N GLY A 152 -3.90 -13.17 -4.29
CA GLY A 152 -4.94 -12.60 -5.14
C GLY A 152 -6.11 -12.04 -4.33
N VAL A 153 -7.27 -11.99 -4.98
CA VAL A 153 -8.54 -11.55 -4.43
C VAL A 153 -8.88 -12.24 -3.11
N PHE A 154 -9.41 -11.48 -2.14
CA PHE A 154 -9.81 -12.03 -0.85
C PHE A 154 -10.97 -13.02 -1.01
N ASP A 155 -10.93 -14.10 -0.23
CA ASP A 155 -11.90 -15.20 -0.37
C ASP A 155 -13.32 -14.79 0.05
N SER A 156 -13.44 -13.93 1.07
CA SER A 156 -14.74 -13.51 1.59
C SER A 156 -15.39 -12.40 0.76
N ASP A 157 -16.54 -12.72 0.17
CA ASP A 157 -17.41 -11.79 -0.54
C ASP A 157 -18.06 -10.72 0.37
N GLN A 158 -17.95 -10.87 1.70
CA GLN A 158 -18.45 -9.94 2.70
C GLN A 158 -17.39 -8.96 3.21
N THR A 159 -16.14 -9.05 2.74
CA THR A 159 -15.07 -8.19 3.24
C THR A 159 -15.39 -6.70 3.05
N VAL A 160 -14.93 -5.86 3.99
CA VAL A 160 -15.01 -4.40 3.89
C VAL A 160 -13.66 -3.75 3.66
N VAL A 161 -12.63 -4.54 3.34
CA VAL A 161 -11.29 -4.04 3.07
C VAL A 161 -11.27 -3.36 1.70
N LEU A 162 -10.78 -2.12 1.69
CA LEU A 162 -10.54 -1.35 0.47
C LEU A 162 -9.09 -1.52 0.03
N VAL A 163 -8.86 -1.63 -1.28
CA VAL A 163 -7.54 -1.67 -1.91
C VAL A 163 -7.43 -0.57 -2.97
N PRO A 164 -6.25 0.04 -3.17
CA PRO A 164 -5.99 0.79 -4.39
C PRO A 164 -5.99 -0.15 -5.59
N ARG A 165 -6.50 0.34 -6.72
CA ARG A 165 -6.36 -0.36 -8.01
C ARG A 165 -4.90 -0.38 -8.46
N SER A 166 -4.55 -1.32 -9.33
CA SER A 166 -3.18 -1.53 -9.84
C SER A 166 -2.53 -0.26 -10.41
N HIS A 167 -3.25 0.54 -11.20
CA HIS A 167 -2.74 1.81 -11.75
C HIS A 167 -2.43 2.86 -10.67
N ILE A 168 -3.20 2.88 -9.58
CA ILE A 168 -2.98 3.75 -8.42
C ILE A 168 -1.78 3.28 -7.62
N LEU A 169 -1.62 1.96 -7.48
CA LEU A 169 -0.45 1.36 -6.86
C LEU A 169 0.82 1.69 -7.65
N LEU A 170 0.77 1.59 -8.98
CA LEU A 170 1.87 1.99 -9.85
C LEU A 170 2.18 3.49 -9.73
N GLU A 171 1.17 4.36 -9.78
CA GLU A 171 1.37 5.80 -9.63
C GLU A 171 1.99 6.14 -8.26
N ALA A 172 1.52 5.51 -7.18
CA ALA A 172 2.07 5.70 -5.85
C ALA A 172 3.55 5.33 -5.80
N LEU A 173 3.93 4.19 -6.39
CA LEU A 173 5.34 3.79 -6.49
C LEU A 173 6.17 4.82 -7.26
N MET A 174 5.70 5.28 -8.43
CA MET A 174 6.42 6.28 -9.23
C MET A 174 6.64 7.58 -8.46
N ARG A 175 5.63 8.04 -7.73
CA ARG A 175 5.73 9.24 -6.89
C ARG A 175 6.65 9.04 -5.69
N ILE A 176 6.65 7.86 -5.05
CA ILE A 176 7.56 7.54 -3.94
C ILE A 176 9.01 7.44 -4.44
N MET A 177 9.25 6.82 -5.60
CA MET A 177 10.58 6.76 -6.22
C MET A 177 11.18 8.16 -6.38
N ALA A 178 10.38 9.11 -6.84
CA ALA A 178 10.80 10.48 -7.05
C ALA A 178 11.02 11.25 -5.73
N ARG A 179 10.06 11.17 -4.80
CA ARG A 179 10.14 11.86 -3.51
C ARG A 179 11.30 11.38 -2.63
N ASP A 180 11.58 10.08 -2.69
CA ASP A 180 12.54 9.39 -1.82
C ASP A 180 13.75 8.86 -2.59
N GLU A 181 14.11 9.51 -3.69
CA GLU A 181 15.35 9.26 -4.43
C GLU A 181 16.56 9.30 -3.49
N GLY A 182 17.49 8.36 -3.69
CA GLY A 182 18.68 8.20 -2.85
C GLY A 182 18.40 7.64 -1.44
N LYS A 183 17.14 7.43 -1.05
CA LYS A 183 16.76 6.84 0.23
C LYS A 183 16.36 5.37 0.08
N ARG A 184 16.37 4.63 1.19
CA ARG A 184 15.94 3.23 1.24
C ARG A 184 14.50 3.02 0.81
N VAL A 185 13.62 3.97 1.12
CA VAL A 185 12.20 3.94 0.72
C VAL A 185 12.04 4.09 -0.80
N GLY A 186 12.84 4.94 -1.45
CA GLY A 186 12.86 5.04 -2.90
C GLY A 186 13.35 3.74 -3.56
N ALA A 187 14.43 3.15 -3.04
CA ALA A 187 14.93 1.85 -3.52
C ALA A 187 13.87 0.72 -3.35
N TYR A 188 13.13 0.74 -2.23
CA TYR A 188 11.99 -0.15 -2.02
C TYR A 188 10.91 0.03 -3.09
N ALA A 189 10.57 1.28 -3.43
CA ALA A 189 9.60 1.58 -4.47
C ALA A 189 10.07 1.14 -5.87
N VAL A 190 11.37 1.29 -6.20
CA VAL A 190 11.96 0.78 -7.45
C VAL A 190 11.81 -0.75 -7.55
N GLN A 191 12.09 -1.47 -6.48
CA GLN A 191 11.92 -2.93 -6.45
C GLN A 191 10.45 -3.33 -6.70
N HIS A 192 9.50 -2.66 -6.05
CA HIS A 192 8.08 -3.00 -6.18
C HIS A 192 7.50 -2.54 -7.52
N TRP A 193 8.06 -1.49 -8.13
CA TRP A 193 7.78 -1.14 -9.51
C TRP A 193 8.17 -2.27 -10.46
N ALA A 194 9.35 -2.87 -10.28
CA ALA A 194 9.74 -4.05 -11.07
C ALA A 194 8.78 -5.25 -10.84
N TYR A 195 8.25 -5.42 -9.62
CA TYR A 195 7.24 -6.45 -9.34
C TYR A 195 5.90 -6.18 -10.04
N MET A 196 5.51 -4.91 -10.24
CA MET A 196 4.34 -4.60 -11.08
C MET A 196 4.53 -5.20 -12.48
N SER A 197 5.68 -4.97 -13.11
CA SER A 197 5.96 -5.48 -14.46
C SER A 197 6.15 -6.99 -14.52
N LEU A 198 6.65 -7.63 -13.46
CA LEU A 198 6.85 -9.08 -13.44
C LEU A 198 5.58 -9.88 -13.12
N TYR A 199 4.66 -9.34 -12.33
CA TYR A 199 3.54 -10.11 -11.77
C TYR A 199 2.16 -9.51 -12.03
N VAL A 200 2.03 -8.17 -12.10
CA VAL A 200 0.72 -7.49 -12.20
C VAL A 200 0.40 -7.06 -13.64
N GLU A 201 1.40 -6.69 -14.43
CA GLU A 201 1.20 -6.46 -15.86
C GLU A 201 0.85 -7.75 -16.61
N PRO A 202 1.59 -8.87 -16.45
CA PRO A 202 1.34 -10.07 -17.24
C PRO A 202 0.01 -10.76 -16.94
N ASN A 203 -0.57 -10.53 -15.75
CA ASN A 203 -1.87 -11.08 -15.38
C ASN A 203 -3.06 -10.24 -15.92
N GLY A 204 -2.79 -9.15 -16.64
CA GLY A 204 -3.79 -8.30 -17.27
C GLY A 204 -4.54 -7.37 -16.32
N MET A 205 -4.14 -7.28 -15.05
CA MET A 205 -4.83 -6.45 -14.05
C MET A 205 -4.35 -4.99 -14.05
N LEU A 206 -3.22 -4.68 -14.69
CA LEU A 206 -2.76 -3.30 -14.88
C LEU A 206 -3.22 -2.72 -16.21
N ASP A 207 -4.14 -1.76 -16.14
CA ASP A 207 -4.44 -0.86 -17.24
C ASP A 207 -3.60 0.43 -17.10
N VAL A 208 -2.55 0.53 -17.91
CA VAL A 208 -1.61 1.65 -17.89
C VAL A 208 -2.24 2.94 -18.43
N ASP A 209 -3.28 2.85 -19.26
CA ASP A 209 -3.98 4.02 -19.81
C ASP A 209 -4.76 4.79 -18.74
N LEU A 210 -4.96 4.20 -17.56
CA LEU A 210 -5.57 4.86 -16.41
C LEU A 210 -4.58 5.67 -15.58
N LEU A 211 -3.27 5.58 -15.84
CA LEU A 211 -2.31 6.47 -15.20
C LEU A 211 -2.45 7.89 -15.74
N PRO A 212 -2.28 8.92 -14.90
CA PRO A 212 -2.26 10.29 -15.39
C PRO A 212 -1.03 10.54 -16.27
N GLU A 213 -1.21 11.24 -17.38
CA GLU A 213 -0.09 11.72 -18.17
C GLU A 213 0.71 12.79 -17.39
N PRO A 214 2.06 12.82 -17.50
CA PRO A 214 2.89 12.02 -18.41
C PRO A 214 3.33 10.63 -17.89
N LEU A 215 2.83 10.18 -16.73
CA LEU A 215 3.34 8.96 -16.07
C LEU A 215 3.00 7.69 -16.86
N GLY A 216 1.80 7.62 -17.46
CA GLY A 216 1.39 6.49 -18.30
C GLY A 216 2.34 6.29 -19.49
N ALA A 217 2.56 7.33 -20.30
CA ALA A 217 3.51 7.28 -21.41
C ALA A 217 4.94 6.95 -20.97
N LEU A 218 5.38 7.51 -19.84
CA LEU A 218 6.71 7.22 -19.30
C LEU A 218 6.87 5.75 -18.91
N HIS A 219 5.90 5.19 -18.18
CA HIS A 219 5.96 3.79 -17.77
C HIS A 219 6.03 2.85 -18.97
N LYS A 220 5.19 3.07 -20.00
CA LYS A 220 5.24 2.30 -21.27
C LYS A 220 6.61 2.38 -21.94
N LYS A 221 7.23 3.57 -21.94
CA LYS A 221 8.57 3.76 -22.49
C LYS A 221 9.64 2.99 -21.69
N CYS A 222 9.53 2.98 -20.37
CA CYS A 222 10.45 2.25 -19.50
C CYS A 222 10.35 0.74 -19.70
N THR A 223 9.14 0.19 -19.83
CA THR A 223 8.91 -1.26 -20.00
C THR A 223 9.18 -1.76 -21.43
N ALA A 224 9.12 -0.88 -22.44
CA ALA A 224 9.41 -1.23 -23.84
C ALA A 224 10.92 -1.39 -24.18
N GLY A 225 11.85 -0.95 -23.34
CA GLY A 225 13.28 -1.30 -23.45
C GLY A 225 14.33 -0.22 -23.16
N ASN A 226 15.44 -0.68 -22.57
CA ASN A 226 16.76 -0.05 -22.33
C ASN A 226 16.84 1.25 -21.51
N MET A 227 15.87 1.53 -20.64
CA MET A 227 16.05 2.56 -19.62
C MET A 227 16.63 1.93 -18.34
N SER A 228 17.82 2.38 -17.91
CA SER A 228 18.34 2.01 -16.60
C SER A 228 17.43 2.55 -15.48
N SER A 229 17.45 1.93 -14.31
CA SER A 229 16.69 2.44 -13.16
C SER A 229 17.02 3.90 -12.84
N GLY A 230 18.28 4.31 -13.02
CA GLY A 230 18.69 5.71 -12.85
C GLY A 230 18.07 6.65 -13.89
N ALA A 231 18.12 6.28 -15.18
CA ALA A 231 17.50 7.06 -16.25
C ALA A 231 15.97 7.16 -16.08
N MET A 232 15.34 6.11 -15.55
CA MET A 232 13.92 6.10 -15.20
C MET A 232 13.62 7.11 -14.09
N ILE A 233 14.36 7.10 -12.99
CA ILE A 233 14.14 8.03 -11.86
C ILE A 233 14.28 9.48 -12.33
N VAL A 234 15.31 9.78 -13.13
CA VAL A 234 15.49 11.11 -13.75
C VAL A 234 14.28 11.51 -14.59
N ALA A 235 13.76 10.59 -15.41
CA ALA A 235 12.59 10.87 -16.24
C ALA A 235 11.32 11.09 -15.41
N ILE A 236 11.14 10.33 -14.32
CA ILE A 236 10.03 10.51 -13.38
C ILE A 236 10.14 11.87 -12.69
N ASN A 237 11.32 12.23 -12.17
CA ASN A 237 11.53 13.52 -11.53
C ASN A 237 11.18 14.69 -12.45
N ARG A 238 11.68 14.68 -13.69
CA ARG A 238 11.32 15.69 -14.71
C ARG A 238 9.82 15.75 -14.94
N THR A 239 9.19 14.59 -15.06
CA THR A 239 7.74 14.45 -15.29
C THR A 239 6.92 15.03 -14.15
N LEU A 240 7.39 14.89 -12.91
CA LEU A 240 6.76 15.41 -11.70
C LEU A 240 7.19 16.83 -11.32
N GLY A 241 8.01 17.49 -12.15
CA GLY A 241 8.52 18.83 -11.89
C GLY A 241 9.53 18.92 -10.74
N ILE A 242 10.15 17.80 -10.37
CA ILE A 242 11.20 17.72 -9.35
C ILE A 242 12.55 18.06 -10.01
N PRO A 243 13.33 19.02 -9.46
CA PRO A 243 14.64 19.38 -10.00
C PRO A 243 15.58 18.17 -10.04
N VAL A 244 16.29 18.00 -11.16
CA VAL A 244 17.30 16.94 -11.34
C VAL A 244 18.68 17.57 -11.44
N ALA A 245 19.67 17.08 -10.68
CA ALA A 245 21.01 17.66 -10.71
C ALA A 245 21.73 17.25 -12.00
N PRO A 246 22.62 18.11 -12.55
CA PRO A 246 23.39 17.78 -13.76
C PRO A 246 24.27 16.53 -13.66
N SER A 247 24.62 16.12 -12.44
CA SER A 247 25.37 14.88 -12.16
C SER A 247 24.60 13.61 -12.48
N ASP A 248 23.27 13.67 -12.48
CA ASP A 248 22.39 12.49 -12.56
C ASP A 248 22.14 12.06 -14.02
N TYR A 249 22.77 12.75 -14.98
CA TYR A 249 22.70 12.47 -16.42
C TYR A 249 23.77 11.48 -16.94
N ARG A 250 24.63 10.95 -16.07
CA ARG A 250 25.75 10.06 -16.44
C ARG A 250 25.48 8.61 -16.11
#